data_AF-A0A1B6D2J7-F1
#
_entry.id   AF-A0A1B6D2J7-F1
#
_cell.length_a   1.000
_cell.length_b   1.000
_cell.length_c   1.000
_cell.angle_alpha   90.00
_cell.angle_beta   90.00
_cell.angle_gamma   90.00
#
_symmetry.space_group_name_H-M   'P 1'
#
loop_
_entity.id
_entity.type
_entity.pdbx_description
1 polymer ?
#
loop_
_entity_poly.entity_id
_entity_poly.type
_entity_poly.pdbx_seq_one_letter_code
_entity_poly.pdbx_strand_id
1 'polypeptide(L)'
;NHVDWPRFTERLQLRSPNPPQIYTPSTIDHQVIRIQESIAQAMDDSTSSKHSTYSKPELPPYIKEELVKKRNLRKQWQLTRAPTVKRQYNHQTRLVKSLLESHSADEWDQYLTSIHTEDNSLYKLNRQLLKDKTHNQPLQGPNQMMYTSADKVEIFADSLQAQFTPHPSTDSREHTERVKNFLNTYLRQTVTPPPVTFSPDQVADTIHSLKPRKAPGLDKLSNSALKHLPINMLETITDLFNGIM
;
A
#
# COMPACT_ATOMS: atom_id res chain seq x y z
N ASN A 1 1.11 -12.97 -2.63
CA ASN A 1 0.95 -13.72 -1.37
C ASN A 1 -0.44 -13.46 -0.81
N HIS A 2 -1.12 -14.52 -0.40
CA HIS A 2 -2.43 -14.45 0.26
C HIS A 2 -2.28 -15.03 1.66
N VAL A 3 -2.71 -14.27 2.66
CA VAL A 3 -2.64 -14.67 4.07
C VAL A 3 -4.02 -15.20 4.47
N ASP A 4 -4.05 -16.40 5.03
CA ASP A 4 -5.22 -16.98 5.67
C ASP A 4 -5.31 -16.44 7.11
N TRP A 5 -6.10 -15.37 7.29
CA TRP A 5 -6.22 -14.70 8.59
C TRP A 5 -6.84 -15.57 9.69
N PRO A 6 -7.91 -16.37 9.45
CA PRO A 6 -8.40 -17.33 10.42
C PRO A 6 -7.33 -18.30 10.91
N ARG A 7 -6.55 -18.87 9.98
CA ARG A 7 -5.45 -19.78 10.33
C ARG A 7 -4.33 -19.07 11.09
N PHE A 8 -4.03 -17.82 10.73
CA PHE A 8 -3.08 -16.98 11.47
C PHE A 8 -3.52 -16.77 12.92
N THR A 9 -4.78 -16.39 13.14
CA THR A 9 -5.34 -16.19 14.49
C THR A 9 -5.27 -17.46 15.33
N GLU A 10 -5.64 -18.62 14.77
CA GLU A 10 -5.61 -19.90 15.47
C GLU A 10 -4.19 -20.33 15.86
N ARG A 11 -3.24 -20.24 14.91
CA ARG A 11 -1.81 -20.54 15.16
C ARG A 11 -1.24 -19.67 16.26
N LEU A 12 -1.61 -18.39 16.28
CA LEU A 12 -1.08 -17.43 17.23
C LEU A 12 -1.73 -17.58 18.61
N GLN A 13 -3.00 -17.96 18.68
CA GLN A 13 -3.66 -18.30 19.96
C GLN A 13 -2.93 -19.43 20.69
N LEU A 14 -2.52 -20.48 19.95
CA LEU A 14 -1.81 -21.63 20.50
C LEU A 14 -0.35 -21.34 20.90
N ARG A 15 0.27 -20.29 20.33
CA ARG A 15 1.69 -19.94 20.53
C ARG A 15 1.88 -18.67 21.36
N SER A 16 0.84 -18.17 22.01
CA SER A 16 0.95 -16.96 22.82
C SER A 16 1.96 -17.15 23.94
N PRO A 17 3.03 -16.34 24.01
CA PRO A 17 4.01 -16.45 25.09
C PRO A 17 3.42 -15.94 26.40
N ASN A 18 3.55 -16.70 27.48
CA ASN A 18 3.12 -16.25 28.81
C ASN A 18 3.87 -14.97 29.24
N PRO A 19 3.22 -14.05 29.96
CA PRO A 19 3.87 -12.85 30.49
C PRO A 19 4.99 -13.20 31.50
N PRO A 20 6.08 -12.41 31.56
CA PRO A 20 7.17 -12.64 32.51
C PRO A 20 6.71 -12.36 33.95
N GLN A 21 7.25 -13.13 34.90
CA GLN A 21 6.94 -12.96 36.33
C GLN A 21 7.61 -11.72 36.95
N ILE A 22 8.71 -11.24 36.35
CA ILE A 22 9.48 -10.08 36.81
C ILE A 22 9.83 -9.23 35.60
N TYR A 23 9.48 -7.94 35.66
CA TYR A 23 9.83 -6.95 34.65
C TYR A 23 11.20 -6.34 34.97
N THR A 24 12.21 -6.79 34.22
CA THR A 24 13.56 -6.24 34.16
C THR A 24 13.82 -5.85 32.70
N PRO A 25 14.73 -4.91 32.41
CA PRO A 25 15.02 -4.53 31.03
C PRO A 25 15.34 -5.74 30.13
N SER A 26 16.11 -6.70 30.62
CA SER A 26 16.41 -7.94 29.90
C SER A 26 15.19 -8.83 29.67
N THR A 27 14.31 -9.00 30.66
CA THR A 27 13.13 -9.86 30.51
C THR A 27 12.08 -9.25 29.58
N ILE A 28 11.99 -7.91 29.55
CA ILE A 28 11.17 -7.17 28.59
C ILE A 28 11.67 -7.40 27.17
N ASP A 29 12.97 -7.20 26.92
CA ASP A 29 13.57 -7.40 25.59
C ASP A 29 13.38 -8.83 25.08
N HIS A 30 13.61 -9.83 25.93
CA HIS A 30 13.36 -11.22 25.58
C HIS A 30 11.88 -11.50 25.26
N GLN A 31 10.96 -10.87 26.00
CA GLN A 31 9.53 -11.04 25.74
C GLN A 31 9.10 -10.40 24.42
N VAL A 32 9.65 -9.22 24.08
CA VAL A 32 9.42 -8.58 22.77
C VAL A 32 9.88 -9.49 21.63
N ILE A 33 11.07 -10.07 21.74
CA ILE A 33 11.61 -10.99 20.72
C ILE A 33 10.69 -12.21 20.56
N ARG A 34 10.23 -12.82 21.66
CA ARG A 34 9.31 -13.97 21.61
C ARG A 34 7.98 -13.64 20.94
N ILE A 35 7.42 -12.46 21.21
CA ILE A 35 6.19 -11.99 20.57
C ILE A 35 6.42 -11.82 19.06
N GLN A 36 7.52 -11.17 18.67
CA GLN A 36 7.89 -10.95 17.27
C GLN A 36 8.08 -12.27 16.53
N GLU A 37 8.82 -13.23 17.11
CA GLU A 37 9.05 -14.54 16.53
C GLU A 37 7.74 -15.33 16.39
N SER A 38 6.86 -15.30 17.39
CA SER A 38 5.57 -15.97 17.35
C SER A 38 4.68 -15.43 16.22
N ILE A 39 4.60 -14.11 16.07
CA ILE A 39 3.86 -13.46 14.99
C ILE A 39 4.48 -13.79 13.63
N ALA A 40 5.80 -13.71 13.49
CA ALA A 40 6.50 -14.01 12.24
C ALA A 40 6.28 -15.45 11.79
N GLN A 41 6.42 -16.41 12.70
CA GLN A 41 6.18 -17.82 12.38
C GLN A 41 4.71 -18.09 12.02
N ALA A 42 3.76 -17.49 12.74
CA ALA A 42 2.33 -17.62 12.42
C ALA A 42 2.00 -17.03 11.04
N MET A 43 2.66 -15.93 10.67
CA MET A 43 2.54 -15.32 9.34
C MET A 43 3.07 -16.25 8.25
N ASP A 44 4.27 -16.80 8.41
CA ASP A 44 4.86 -17.74 7.44
C ASP A 44 3.99 -18.99 7.27
N ASP A 45 3.50 -19.53 8.38
CA ASP A 45 2.62 -20.71 8.45
C ASP A 45 1.25 -20.51 7.76
N SER A 46 0.80 -19.26 7.63
CA SER A 46 -0.52 -18.88 7.13
C SER A 46 -0.45 -18.17 5.77
N THR A 47 0.75 -17.93 5.24
CA THR A 47 0.95 -17.25 3.97
C THR A 47 1.12 -18.24 2.83
N SER A 48 0.16 -18.24 1.91
CA SER A 48 0.29 -18.94 0.63
C SER A 48 0.91 -18.03 -0.43
N SER A 49 1.98 -18.50 -1.09
CA SER A 49 2.50 -17.84 -2.29
C SER A 49 1.54 -18.05 -3.45
N LYS A 50 0.82 -16.99 -3.82
CA LYS A 50 0.10 -16.98 -5.11
C LYS A 50 1.14 -16.70 -6.18
N HIS A 51 1.54 -17.73 -6.92
CA HIS A 51 2.24 -17.53 -8.19
C HIS A 51 1.30 -16.72 -9.09
N SER A 52 1.81 -15.61 -9.64
CA SER A 52 1.07 -14.81 -10.60
C SER A 52 0.70 -15.72 -11.78
N THR A 53 -0.59 -15.98 -11.97
CA THR A 53 -1.10 -16.66 -13.17
C THR A 53 -0.93 -15.80 -14.42
N TYR A 54 -0.68 -14.50 -14.23
CA TYR A 54 -0.25 -13.62 -15.30
C TYR A 54 1.23 -13.86 -15.58
N SER A 55 1.49 -14.79 -16.50
CA SER A 55 2.76 -14.85 -17.22
C SER A 55 2.70 -13.85 -18.34
N LYS A 56 3.68 -12.95 -18.42
CA LYS A 56 3.85 -12.15 -19.64
C LYS A 56 4.17 -13.11 -20.78
N PRO A 57 3.63 -12.91 -21.99
CA PRO A 57 4.09 -13.68 -23.14
C PRO A 57 5.59 -13.48 -23.27
N GLU A 58 6.31 -14.59 -23.30
CA GLU A 58 7.76 -14.55 -23.36
C GLU A 58 8.21 -14.21 -24.77
N LEU A 59 9.05 -13.18 -24.90
CA LEU A 59 9.70 -12.88 -26.16
C LEU A 59 10.54 -14.10 -26.62
N PRO A 60 10.57 -14.39 -27.93
CA PRO A 60 11.42 -15.42 -28.49
C PRO A 60 12.89 -15.20 -28.12
N PRO A 61 13.67 -16.30 -27.97
CA PRO A 61 15.07 -16.23 -27.57
C PRO A 61 15.92 -15.36 -28.51
N TYR A 62 15.66 -15.42 -29.82
CA TYR A 62 16.40 -14.62 -30.81
C TYR A 62 16.21 -13.11 -30.59
N ILE A 63 15.00 -12.62 -30.25
CA ILE A 63 14.77 -11.19 -29.94
C ILE A 63 15.47 -10.80 -28.64
N LYS A 64 15.45 -11.69 -27.64
CA LYS A 64 16.13 -11.47 -26.35
C LYS A 64 17.64 -11.31 -26.56
N GLU A 65 18.26 -12.11 -27.42
CA GLU A 65 19.68 -11.99 -27.78
C GLU A 65 19.99 -10.64 -28.43
N GLU A 66 19.19 -10.21 -29.41
CA GLU A 66 19.37 -8.92 -30.08
C GLU A 66 19.16 -7.73 -29.13
N LEU A 67 18.29 -7.86 -28.13
CA LEU A 67 18.12 -6.89 -27.05
C LEU A 67 19.35 -6.82 -26.13
N VAL A 68 19.98 -7.96 -25.82
CA VAL A 68 21.23 -8.00 -25.04
C VAL A 68 22.35 -7.30 -25.82
N LYS A 69 22.51 -7.60 -27.11
CA LYS A 69 23.46 -6.91 -28.00
C LYS A 69 23.22 -5.39 -28.00
N LYS A 70 21.96 -4.95 -28.11
CA LYS A 70 21.59 -3.52 -28.04
C LYS A 70 22.02 -2.87 -26.72
N ARG A 71 21.75 -3.53 -25.58
CA ARG A 71 22.11 -3.03 -24.24
C ARG A 71 23.63 -2.93 -24.08
N ASN A 72 24.38 -3.92 -24.56
CA ASN A 72 25.84 -3.93 -24.54
C ASN A 72 26.42 -2.78 -25.36
N LEU A 73 25.93 -2.58 -26.59
CA LEU A 73 26.36 -1.46 -27.44
C LEU A 73 26.03 -0.09 -26.81
N ARG A 74 24.88 0.04 -26.15
CA ARG A 74 24.54 1.27 -25.41
C ARG A 74 25.54 1.52 -24.27
N LYS A 75 25.82 0.51 -23.45
CA LYS A 75 26.78 0.60 -22.35
C LYS A 75 28.15 1.01 -22.88
N GLN A 76 28.61 0.36 -23.95
CA GLN A 76 29.91 0.62 -24.56
C GLN A 76 29.99 2.04 -25.16
N TRP A 77 28.93 2.53 -25.81
CA TRP A 77 28.86 3.91 -26.30
C TRP A 77 28.86 4.93 -25.17
N GLN A 78 28.15 4.66 -24.06
CA GLN A 78 28.12 5.57 -22.92
C GLN A 78 29.49 5.76 -22.26
N LEU A 79 30.30 4.69 -22.22
CA LEU A 79 31.66 4.70 -21.69
C LEU A 79 32.66 5.36 -22.65
N THR A 80 32.66 4.95 -23.92
CA THR A 80 33.71 5.34 -24.88
C THR A 80 33.39 6.61 -25.66
N ARG A 81 32.10 6.96 -25.77
CA ARG A 81 31.56 8.02 -26.66
C ARG A 81 31.99 7.92 -28.13
N ALA A 82 32.48 6.76 -28.56
CA ALA A 82 32.97 6.54 -29.92
C ALA A 82 31.83 6.61 -30.98
N PRO A 83 32.00 7.35 -32.09
CA PRO A 83 31.01 7.45 -33.16
C PRO A 83 30.69 6.13 -33.87
N THR A 84 31.67 5.21 -33.96
CA THR A 84 31.51 3.88 -34.54
C THR A 84 30.54 3.02 -33.74
N VAL A 85 30.72 2.98 -32.42
CA VAL A 85 29.82 2.27 -31.48
C VAL A 85 28.42 2.89 -31.49
N LYS A 86 28.31 4.23 -31.63
CA LYS A 86 27.01 4.90 -31.79
C LYS A 86 26.28 4.44 -33.06
N ARG A 87 26.99 4.31 -34.18
CA ARG A 87 26.41 3.80 -35.44
C ARG A 87 25.91 2.36 -35.28
N GLN A 88 26.72 1.48 -34.66
CA GLN A 88 26.34 0.11 -34.38
C GLN A 88 25.11 0.04 -33.45
N TYR A 89 25.08 0.82 -32.38
CA TYR A 89 23.92 0.92 -31.48
C TYR A 89 22.64 1.36 -32.20
N ASN A 90 22.73 2.38 -33.07
CA ASN A 90 21.59 2.85 -33.85
C ASN A 90 21.09 1.78 -34.83
N HIS A 91 22.00 1.09 -35.52
CA HIS A 91 21.65 -0.02 -36.40
C HIS A 91 20.94 -1.13 -35.61
N GLN A 92 21.53 -1.57 -34.50
CA GLN A 92 20.95 -2.57 -33.61
C GLN A 92 19.58 -2.15 -33.06
N THR A 93 19.39 -0.87 -32.79
CA THR A 93 18.10 -0.33 -32.34
C THR A 93 17.03 -0.45 -33.41
N ARG A 94 17.36 -0.18 -34.68
CA ARG A 94 16.45 -0.36 -35.81
C ARG A 94 16.13 -1.84 -36.05
N LEU A 95 17.13 -2.71 -35.96
CA LEU A 95 16.95 -4.15 -36.08
C LEU A 95 15.98 -4.67 -35.02
N VAL A 96 16.24 -4.38 -33.74
CA VAL A 96 15.34 -4.78 -32.64
C VAL A 96 13.93 -4.23 -32.83
N LYS A 97 13.79 -2.98 -33.30
CA LYS A 97 12.47 -2.39 -33.58
C LYS A 97 11.73 -3.18 -34.67
N SER A 98 12.39 -3.48 -35.79
CA SER A 98 11.82 -4.28 -36.87
C SER A 98 11.45 -5.70 -36.44
N LEU A 99 12.28 -6.37 -35.64
CA LEU A 99 11.97 -7.70 -35.10
C LEU A 99 10.76 -7.68 -34.18
N LEU A 100 10.64 -6.66 -33.32
CA LEU A 100 9.48 -6.51 -32.44
C LEU A 100 8.20 -6.18 -33.22
N GLU A 101 8.29 -5.35 -34.26
CA GLU A 101 7.16 -5.04 -35.14
C GLU A 101 6.66 -6.30 -35.85
N SER A 102 7.56 -7.07 -36.47
CA SER A 102 7.22 -8.35 -37.10
C SER A 102 6.59 -9.33 -36.12
N HIS A 103 7.23 -9.54 -34.97
CA HIS A 103 6.70 -10.44 -33.94
C HIS A 103 5.31 -10.01 -33.45
N SER A 104 5.13 -8.71 -33.22
CA SER A 104 3.82 -8.20 -32.79
C SER A 104 2.75 -8.41 -33.87
N ALA A 105 3.09 -8.23 -35.15
CA ALA A 105 2.18 -8.50 -36.25
C ALA A 105 1.79 -9.98 -36.31
N ASP A 106 2.77 -10.89 -36.19
CA ASP A 106 2.53 -12.34 -36.17
C ASP A 106 1.65 -12.74 -34.96
N GLU A 107 1.90 -12.18 -33.77
CA GLU A 107 1.06 -12.40 -32.59
C GLU A 107 -0.37 -11.88 -32.79
N TRP A 108 -0.52 -10.73 -33.44
CA TRP A 108 -1.83 -10.17 -33.78
C TRP A 108 -2.58 -11.05 -34.76
N ASP A 109 -1.93 -11.57 -35.81
CA ASP A 109 -2.54 -12.46 -36.78
C ASP A 109 -2.96 -13.79 -36.16
N GLN A 110 -2.10 -14.37 -35.30
CA GLN A 110 -2.45 -15.56 -34.53
C GLN A 110 -3.62 -15.31 -33.59
N TYR A 111 -3.62 -14.16 -32.90
CA TYR A 111 -4.71 -13.78 -32.01
C TYR A 111 -6.03 -13.61 -32.78
N LEU A 112 -6.03 -12.93 -33.92
CA LEU A 112 -7.20 -12.78 -34.78
C LEU A 112 -7.71 -14.14 -35.30
N THR A 113 -6.80 -15.06 -35.63
CA THR A 113 -7.17 -16.42 -36.05
C THR A 113 -7.77 -17.25 -34.91
N SER A 114 -7.38 -16.96 -33.66
CA SER A 114 -7.90 -17.64 -32.47
C SER A 114 -9.27 -17.14 -32.00
N ILE A 115 -9.75 -16.02 -32.52
CA ILE A 115 -11.03 -15.41 -32.13
C ILE A 115 -12.19 -16.16 -32.77
N HIS A 116 -13.18 -16.51 -31.96
CA HIS A 116 -14.39 -17.17 -32.41
C HIS A 116 -15.64 -16.35 -32.02
N THR A 117 -16.76 -16.60 -32.70
CA THR A 117 -18.05 -15.97 -32.40
C THR A 117 -18.80 -16.69 -31.28
N GLU A 118 -18.46 -17.95 -31.03
CA GLU A 118 -19.08 -18.80 -30.00
C GLU A 118 -18.53 -18.50 -28.61
N ASP A 119 -17.30 -18.01 -28.52
CA ASP A 119 -16.72 -17.53 -27.28
C ASP A 119 -16.81 -15.99 -27.19
N ASN A 120 -16.82 -15.45 -25.97
CA ASN A 120 -16.92 -14.02 -25.72
C ASN A 120 -15.65 -13.24 -26.17
N SER A 121 -14.78 -13.84 -27.00
CA SER A 121 -13.51 -13.27 -27.45
C SER A 121 -13.72 -12.14 -28.45
N LEU A 122 -14.62 -12.30 -29.42
CA LEU A 122 -14.94 -11.28 -30.41
C LEU A 122 -15.51 -10.01 -29.77
N TYR A 123 -16.43 -10.16 -28.82
CA TYR A 123 -16.99 -9.04 -28.06
C TYR A 123 -15.91 -8.32 -27.22
N LYS A 124 -15.02 -9.08 -26.57
CA LYS A 124 -13.89 -8.50 -25.82
C LYS A 124 -12.96 -7.69 -26.73
N LEU A 125 -12.61 -8.22 -27.90
CA LEU A 125 -11.80 -7.50 -28.89
C LEU A 125 -12.53 -6.23 -29.35
N ASN A 126 -13.80 -6.35 -29.74
CA ASN A 126 -14.60 -5.23 -30.22
C ASN A 126 -14.67 -4.10 -29.18
N ARG A 127 -14.94 -4.44 -27.91
CA ARG A 127 -14.94 -3.49 -26.79
C ARG A 127 -13.58 -2.82 -26.56
N GLN A 128 -12.47 -3.56 -26.71
CA GLN A 128 -11.12 -2.98 -26.62
C GLN A 128 -10.83 -1.99 -27.75
N LEU A 129 -11.21 -2.33 -28.99
CA LEU A 129 -10.99 -1.50 -30.17
C LEU A 129 -11.84 -0.21 -30.15
N LEU A 130 -13.09 -0.31 -29.73
CA LEU A 130 -13.97 0.85 -29.57
C LEU A 130 -13.48 1.83 -28.50
N LYS A 131 -12.56 1.40 -27.64
CA LYS A 131 -12.04 2.20 -26.52
C LYS A 131 -13.18 2.84 -25.74
N ASP A 132 -14.24 2.06 -25.49
CA ASP A 132 -15.38 2.53 -24.72
C ASP A 132 -14.86 3.07 -23.40
N LYS A 133 -14.82 4.40 -23.31
CA LYS A 133 -14.37 5.09 -22.12
C LYS A 133 -15.38 4.69 -21.06
N THR A 134 -14.90 4.10 -19.98
CA THR A 134 -15.71 3.93 -18.78
C THR A 134 -16.34 5.29 -18.48
N HIS A 135 -17.66 5.33 -18.38
CA HIS A 135 -18.38 6.57 -18.11
C HIS A 135 -17.73 7.28 -16.93
N ASN A 136 -17.36 8.55 -17.13
CA ASN A 136 -16.89 9.40 -16.04
C ASN A 136 -17.99 9.41 -14.97
N GLN A 137 -17.71 8.85 -13.80
CA GLN A 137 -18.69 8.74 -12.72
C GLN A 137 -19.27 10.14 -12.43
N PRO A 138 -20.60 10.28 -12.32
CA PRO A 138 -21.20 11.56 -11.99
C PRO A 138 -20.71 12.03 -10.61
N LEU A 139 -20.62 13.35 -10.43
CA LEU A 139 -20.45 13.93 -9.09
C LEU A 139 -21.82 14.35 -8.56
N GLN A 140 -22.03 14.18 -7.26
CA GLN A 140 -23.23 14.67 -6.61
C GLN A 140 -23.11 16.20 -6.46
N GLY A 141 -23.89 16.92 -7.26
CA GLY A 141 -24.07 18.36 -7.08
C GLY A 141 -25.14 18.66 -6.02
N PRO A 142 -25.37 19.94 -5.72
CA PRO A 142 -26.32 20.38 -4.69
C PRO A 142 -27.77 19.92 -4.95
N ASN A 143 -28.19 19.84 -6.22
CA ASN A 143 -29.56 19.47 -6.58
C ASN A 143 -29.64 18.20 -7.45
N GLN A 144 -28.58 17.84 -8.18
CA GLN A 144 -28.60 16.73 -9.14
C GLN A 144 -27.19 16.14 -9.37
N MET A 145 -27.15 14.90 -9.87
CA MET A 145 -25.95 14.27 -10.39
C MET A 145 -25.43 15.01 -11.63
N MET A 146 -24.18 15.48 -11.58
CA MET A 146 -23.50 16.23 -12.64
C MET A 146 -22.59 15.30 -13.46
N TYR A 147 -22.82 15.26 -14.78
CA TYR A 147 -22.16 14.31 -15.68
C TYR A 147 -21.07 14.96 -16.54
N THR A 148 -21.25 16.23 -16.91
CA THR A 148 -20.32 16.94 -17.80
C THR A 148 -19.04 17.34 -17.05
N SER A 149 -17.95 17.55 -17.79
CA SER A 149 -16.71 18.04 -17.21
C SER A 149 -16.83 19.46 -16.68
N ALA A 150 -17.63 20.32 -17.33
CA ALA A 150 -17.84 21.70 -16.91
C ALA A 150 -18.52 21.75 -15.54
N ASP A 151 -19.63 21.02 -15.37
CA ASP A 151 -20.37 20.99 -14.10
C ASP A 151 -19.51 20.47 -12.94
N LYS A 152 -18.62 19.51 -13.22
CA LYS A 152 -17.71 18.96 -12.21
C LYS A 152 -16.67 19.97 -11.78
N VAL A 153 -16.17 20.79 -12.71
CA VAL A 153 -15.22 21.86 -12.39
C VAL A 153 -15.86 22.88 -11.45
N GLU A 154 -17.12 23.24 -11.69
CA GLU A 154 -17.86 24.15 -10.80
C GLU A 154 -18.03 23.56 -9.40
N ILE A 155 -18.43 22.28 -9.28
CA ILE A 155 -18.50 21.60 -7.97
C ILE A 155 -17.16 21.66 -7.23
N PHE A 156 -16.05 21.42 -7.93
CA PHE A 156 -14.73 21.52 -7.33
C PHE A 156 -14.40 22.95 -6.91
N ALA A 157 -14.74 23.95 -7.74
CA ALA A 157 -14.52 25.36 -7.41
C ALA A 157 -15.27 25.77 -6.15
N ASP A 158 -16.56 25.45 -6.06
CA ASP A 158 -17.41 25.71 -4.89
C ASP A 158 -16.87 25.01 -3.63
N SER A 159 -16.52 23.72 -3.75
CA SER A 159 -16.00 22.95 -2.63
C SER A 159 -14.66 23.50 -2.12
N LEU A 160 -13.77 23.91 -3.03
CA LEU A 160 -12.49 24.51 -2.67
C LEU A 160 -12.70 25.89 -2.05
N GLN A 161 -13.58 26.72 -2.61
CA GLN A 161 -13.91 28.02 -2.04
C GLN A 161 -14.40 27.88 -0.60
N ALA A 162 -15.33 26.95 -0.33
CA ALA A 162 -15.83 26.72 1.01
C ALA A 162 -14.74 26.28 2.00
N GLN A 163 -13.82 25.40 1.58
CA GLN A 163 -12.73 24.90 2.44
C GLN A 163 -11.65 25.95 2.71
N PHE A 164 -11.37 26.81 1.73
CA PHE A 164 -10.32 27.82 1.81
C PHE A 164 -10.83 29.21 2.20
N THR A 165 -12.12 29.33 2.56
CA THR A 165 -12.65 30.56 3.17
C THR A 165 -12.32 30.55 4.66
N PRO A 166 -11.52 31.51 5.17
CA PRO A 166 -11.25 31.62 6.60
C PRO A 166 -12.56 31.81 7.37
N HIS A 167 -12.69 31.11 8.51
CA HIS A 167 -13.78 31.41 9.42
C HIS A 167 -13.63 32.86 9.89
N PRO A 168 -14.74 33.60 10.05
CA PRO A 168 -14.69 34.95 10.59
C PRO A 168 -13.98 34.89 11.95
N SER A 169 -12.99 35.77 12.14
CA SER A 169 -12.24 35.88 13.39
C SER A 169 -13.22 36.19 14.52
N THR A 170 -13.51 35.18 15.35
CA THR A 170 -14.17 35.34 16.63
C THR A 170 -13.18 35.89 17.65
N ASP A 171 -12.62 37.08 17.36
CA ASP A 171 -11.85 37.88 18.32
C ASP A 171 -12.81 38.50 19.35
N SER A 172 -13.57 37.63 20.03
CA SER A 172 -14.30 38.03 21.23
C SER A 172 -13.30 38.08 22.37
N ARG A 173 -13.15 39.27 22.95
CA ARG A 173 -12.37 39.48 24.18
C ARG A 173 -12.74 38.49 25.28
N GLU A 174 -14.01 38.08 25.33
CA GLU A 174 -14.51 37.08 26.29
C GLU A 174 -13.93 35.69 26.03
N HIS A 175 -13.77 35.27 24.77
CA HIS A 175 -13.15 34.00 24.43
C HIS A 175 -11.68 33.98 24.84
N THR A 176 -10.95 35.05 24.54
CA THR A 176 -9.53 35.19 24.88
C THR A 176 -9.31 35.16 26.39
N GLU A 177 -10.13 35.87 27.18
CA GLU A 177 -10.02 35.85 28.65
C GLU A 177 -10.42 34.49 29.24
N ARG A 178 -11.43 33.81 28.67
CA ARG A 178 -11.80 32.45 29.08
C ARG A 178 -10.65 31.45 28.86
N VAL A 179 -9.98 31.52 27.70
CA VAL A 179 -8.83 30.66 27.38
C VAL A 179 -7.66 30.94 28.31
N LYS A 180 -7.32 32.23 28.55
CA LYS A 180 -6.26 32.61 29.49
C LYS A 180 -6.53 32.13 30.91
N ASN A 181 -7.75 32.28 31.40
CA ASN A 181 -8.14 31.83 32.74
C ASN A 181 -8.07 30.31 32.87
N PHE A 182 -8.51 29.57 31.85
CA PHE A 182 -8.36 28.12 31.81
C PHE A 182 -6.89 27.70 31.87
N LEU A 183 -6.04 28.26 31.02
CA LEU A 183 -4.60 27.94 30.99
C LEU A 183 -3.90 28.30 32.30
N ASN A 184 -4.20 29.45 32.90
CA ASN A 184 -3.65 29.86 34.19
C ASN A 184 -4.05 28.90 35.31
N THR A 185 -5.26 28.35 35.26
CA THR A 185 -5.74 27.38 36.25
C THR A 185 -5.06 26.03 36.03
N TYR A 186 -5.00 25.56 34.78
CA TYR A 186 -4.39 24.28 34.41
C TYR A 186 -2.90 24.23 34.75
N LEU A 187 -2.13 25.28 34.41
CA LEU A 187 -0.68 25.34 34.66
C LEU A 187 -0.32 25.44 36.15
N ARG A 188 -1.26 25.90 37.00
CA ARG A 188 -1.07 25.96 38.46
C ARG A 188 -1.40 24.65 39.17
N GLN A 189 -2.06 23.71 38.50
CA GLN A 189 -2.36 22.41 39.08
C GLN A 189 -1.11 21.51 39.02
N THR A 190 -0.49 21.24 40.16
CA THR A 190 0.46 20.13 40.29
C THR A 190 -0.33 18.83 40.40
N VAL A 191 -0.85 18.34 39.28
CA VAL A 191 -1.41 16.99 39.22
C VAL A 191 -0.23 16.05 39.04
N THR A 192 0.14 15.30 40.08
CA THR A 192 0.87 14.05 39.87
C THR A 192 -0.05 13.18 39.01
N PRO A 193 0.31 12.89 37.75
CA PRO A 193 -0.54 12.06 36.91
C PRO A 193 -0.69 10.70 37.60
N PRO A 194 -1.88 10.09 37.55
CA PRO A 194 -2.04 8.72 38.00
C PRO A 194 -1.04 7.81 37.26
N PRO A 195 -0.66 6.66 37.84
CA PRO A 195 0.15 5.68 37.13
C PRO A 195 -0.51 5.38 35.79
N VAL A 196 0.25 5.50 34.72
CA VAL A 196 -0.26 5.33 33.37
C VAL A 196 -0.40 3.83 33.12
N THR A 197 -1.63 3.34 33.24
CA THR A 197 -1.98 1.96 32.91
C THR A 197 -2.74 1.92 31.60
N PHE A 198 -2.41 0.97 30.75
CA PHE A 198 -3.09 0.69 29.50
C PHE A 198 -4.10 -0.43 29.68
N SER A 199 -5.30 -0.25 29.13
CA SER A 199 -6.31 -1.31 28.99
C SER A 199 -6.09 -2.08 27.69
N PRO A 200 -6.42 -3.40 27.63
CA PRO A 200 -6.44 -4.15 26.38
C PRO A 200 -7.26 -3.46 25.27
N ASP A 201 -8.36 -2.81 25.63
CA ASP A 201 -9.20 -2.06 24.67
C ASP A 201 -8.45 -0.87 24.06
N GLN A 202 -7.67 -0.14 24.87
CA GLN A 202 -6.86 0.98 24.38
C GLN A 202 -5.75 0.51 23.43
N VAL A 203 -5.13 -0.64 23.74
CA VAL A 203 -4.14 -1.26 22.86
C VAL A 203 -4.80 -1.76 21.56
N ALA A 204 -5.99 -2.34 21.64
CA ALA A 204 -6.75 -2.76 20.46
C ALA A 204 -7.14 -1.56 19.57
N ASP A 205 -7.68 -0.49 20.15
CA ASP A 205 -8.09 0.72 19.44
C ASP A 205 -6.91 1.38 18.72
N THR A 206 -5.76 1.48 19.38
CA THR A 206 -4.54 2.01 18.79
C THR A 206 -4.07 1.16 17.61
N ILE A 207 -4.08 -0.17 17.74
CA ILE A 207 -3.78 -1.10 16.64
C ILE A 207 -4.78 -0.95 15.48
N HIS A 208 -6.07 -0.83 15.78
CA HIS A 208 -7.12 -0.68 14.77
C HIS A 208 -7.02 0.67 14.03
N SER A 209 -6.50 1.72 14.67
CA SER A 209 -6.24 3.02 14.04
C SER A 209 -5.10 2.98 12.99
N LEU A 210 -4.23 1.98 13.03
CA LEU A 210 -3.07 1.88 12.13
C LEU A 210 -3.51 1.75 10.65
N LYS A 211 -2.79 2.39 9.73
CA LYS A 211 -3.06 2.24 8.29
C LYS A 211 -2.55 0.87 7.83
N PRO A 212 -3.42 -0.04 7.30
CA PRO A 212 -3.04 -1.44 7.04
C PRO A 212 -2.01 -1.60 5.90
N ARG A 213 -1.97 -0.65 4.96
CA ARG A 213 -1.08 -0.68 3.78
C ARG A 213 0.27 0.02 4.00
N LYS A 214 0.65 0.30 5.24
CA LYS A 214 1.98 0.84 5.55
C LYS A 214 3.03 -0.27 5.44
N ALA A 215 4.23 0.12 5.01
CA ALA A 215 5.35 -0.80 4.94
C ALA A 215 5.71 -1.29 6.37
N PRO A 216 6.09 -2.57 6.53
CA PRO A 216 6.61 -3.09 7.79
C PRO A 216 7.85 -2.32 8.28
N GLY A 217 8.07 -2.31 9.59
CA GLY A 217 9.27 -1.75 10.20
C GLY A 217 10.49 -2.69 10.11
N LEU A 218 11.52 -2.39 10.90
CA LEU A 218 12.72 -3.25 11.04
C LEU A 218 12.37 -4.65 11.56
N ASP A 219 11.33 -4.72 12.38
CA ASP A 219 10.71 -5.93 12.92
C ASP A 219 9.99 -6.78 11.87
N LYS A 220 9.82 -6.28 10.64
CA LYS A 220 9.11 -6.93 9.53
C LYS A 220 7.64 -7.26 9.84
N LEU A 221 7.07 -6.68 10.89
CA LEU A 221 5.66 -6.85 11.24
C LEU A 221 4.80 -5.89 10.43
N SER A 222 3.78 -6.44 9.76
CA SER A 222 2.85 -5.62 8.98
C SER A 222 1.70 -5.12 9.86
N ASN A 223 1.23 -3.90 9.62
CA ASN A 223 0.04 -3.38 10.29
C ASN A 223 -1.20 -4.27 10.05
N SER A 224 -1.26 -4.95 8.90
CA SER A 224 -2.29 -5.96 8.65
C SER A 224 -2.22 -7.14 9.62
N ALA A 225 -1.03 -7.63 9.97
CA ALA A 225 -0.86 -8.72 10.93
C ALA A 225 -1.26 -8.30 12.35
N LEU A 226 -0.86 -7.09 12.78
CA LEU A 226 -1.22 -6.55 14.08
C LEU A 226 -2.73 -6.44 14.29
N LYS A 227 -3.48 -6.07 13.23
CA LYS A 227 -4.94 -5.98 13.29
C LYS A 227 -5.67 -7.33 13.42
N HIS A 228 -4.99 -8.43 13.15
CA HIS A 228 -5.53 -9.78 13.28
C HIS A 228 -4.95 -10.52 14.49
N LEU A 229 -4.40 -9.80 15.48
CA LEU A 229 -3.96 -10.42 16.72
C LEU A 229 -5.16 -10.97 17.50
N PRO A 230 -5.03 -12.16 18.11
CA PRO A 230 -6.03 -12.68 19.03
C PRO A 230 -5.98 -11.96 20.38
N ILE A 231 -7.06 -12.08 21.16
CA ILE A 231 -7.25 -11.37 22.44
C ILE A 231 -6.11 -11.67 23.43
N ASN A 232 -5.70 -12.94 23.56
CA ASN A 232 -4.61 -13.33 24.47
C ASN A 232 -3.25 -12.68 24.12
N MET A 233 -3.00 -12.41 22.83
CA MET A 233 -1.81 -11.67 22.43
C MET A 233 -1.93 -10.18 22.75
N LEU A 234 -3.12 -9.60 22.63
CA LEU A 234 -3.37 -8.22 23.05
C LEU A 234 -3.15 -8.06 24.55
N GLU A 235 -3.69 -8.98 25.37
CA GLU A 235 -3.45 -9.02 26.82
C GLU A 235 -1.95 -9.11 27.14
N THR A 236 -1.22 -10.01 26.47
CA THR A 236 0.23 -10.15 26.68
C THR A 236 1.00 -8.85 26.35
N ILE A 237 0.60 -8.14 25.29
CA ILE A 237 1.18 -6.86 24.90
C ILE A 237 0.82 -5.76 25.93
N THR A 238 -0.42 -5.75 26.41
CA THR A 238 -0.89 -4.82 27.43
C THR A 238 -0.14 -5.01 28.75
N ASP A 239 0.04 -6.24 29.20
CA ASP A 239 0.84 -6.58 30.38
C ASP A 239 2.29 -6.12 30.24
N LEU A 240 2.87 -6.29 29.04
CA LEU A 240 4.22 -5.81 28.74
C LEU A 240 4.32 -4.28 28.84
N PHE A 241 3.37 -3.54 28.26
CA PHE A 241 3.34 -2.07 28.37
C PHE A 241 3.17 -1.60 29.81
N ASN A 242 2.30 -2.26 30.57
CA ASN A 242 2.06 -1.94 31.98
C ASN A 242 3.24 -2.30 32.88
N GLY A 243 4.06 -3.29 32.50
CA GLY A 243 5.28 -3.64 33.22
C GLY A 243 6.48 -2.73 32.96
N ILE A 244 6.40 -1.86 31.93
CA ILE A 244 7.44 -0.85 31.62
C ILE A 244 7.17 0.47 32.36
N MET A 245 5.90 0.82 32.58
CA MET A 245 5.47 2.07 33.24
C MET A 245 5.57 2.00 34.76
#